data_AF-A0A2D2Q0L0-F1
#
_entry.id   AF-A0A2D2Q0L0-F1
#
_cell.length_a   1.000
_cell.length_b   1.000
_cell.length_c   1.000
_cell.angle_alpha   90.00
_cell.angle_beta   90.00
_cell.angle_gamma   90.00
#
_symmetry.space_group_name_H-M   'P 1'
#
loop_
_entity.id
_entity.type
_entity.pdbx_description
1 polymer ?
#
loop_
_entity_poly.entity_id
_entity_poly.type
_entity_poly.pdbx_seq_one_letter_code
_entity_poly.pdbx_strand_id
1 'polypeptide(L)'
;MRSPQRLVVDPSQIQEQVVTLTPAQAHYLHHVLRLKPTDPLWILDGHGHRWQAQLGGDRTTVQLLDAHCGHSELATEIILCLALLKTATFEQVLQQATELGVRQIIPIRTARSLLQPSANKYQRWRRILQEAAEQSERLYVPTITDPLTVPAMVEVAPQGYIGSLRATTLFADYLAGMNFNAPIAVAIGPEGGWTTPELDLVLSAGWQEFSLGRRTLRAVTAAIATLSLLSHYSEQHHPTM
;
A
#
# COMPACT_ATOMS: atom_id res chain seq x y z
N MET A 1 -2.49 -25.10 14.22
CA MET A 1 -3.70 -24.74 13.43
C MET A 1 -3.24 -23.98 12.20
N ARG A 2 -3.83 -24.23 11.02
CA ARG A 2 -3.56 -23.37 9.84
C ARG A 2 -4.15 -21.99 10.11
N SER A 3 -3.41 -20.92 9.80
CA SER A 3 -3.97 -19.58 9.83
C SER A 3 -5.20 -19.51 8.91
N PRO A 4 -6.27 -18.81 9.32
CA PRO A 4 -7.50 -18.74 8.55
C PRO A 4 -7.24 -18.07 7.20
N GLN A 5 -7.87 -18.57 6.14
CA GLN A 5 -7.68 -18.02 4.80
C GLN A 5 -8.43 -16.69 4.66
N ARG A 6 -7.96 -15.82 3.77
CA ARG A 6 -8.51 -14.48 3.55
C ARG A 6 -8.83 -14.31 2.07
N LEU A 7 -9.92 -13.63 1.80
CA LEU A 7 -10.30 -13.24 0.45
C LEU A 7 -10.82 -11.81 0.46
N VAL A 8 -10.21 -10.94 -0.33
CA VAL A 8 -10.75 -9.62 -0.62
C VAL A 8 -11.80 -9.74 -1.72
N VAL A 9 -12.93 -9.08 -1.50
CA VAL A 9 -14.06 -9.02 -2.43
C VAL A 9 -14.42 -7.56 -2.73
N ASP A 10 -14.96 -7.32 -3.90
CA ASP A 10 -15.56 -6.03 -4.21
C ASP A 10 -16.83 -5.85 -3.36
N PRO A 11 -17.07 -4.66 -2.76
CA PRO A 11 -18.27 -4.42 -1.96
C PRO A 11 -19.58 -4.75 -2.70
N SER A 12 -19.64 -4.62 -4.03
CA SER A 12 -20.81 -4.99 -4.85
C SER A 12 -21.12 -6.49 -4.85
N GLN A 13 -20.16 -7.34 -4.44
CA GLN A 13 -20.37 -8.78 -4.30
C GLN A 13 -21.17 -9.16 -3.05
N ILE A 14 -21.34 -8.23 -2.10
CA ILE A 14 -21.99 -8.48 -0.81
C ILE A 14 -23.48 -8.09 -0.89
N GLN A 15 -24.37 -9.04 -0.67
CA GLN A 15 -25.82 -8.83 -0.58
C GLN A 15 -26.40 -9.62 0.58
N GLU A 16 -27.11 -8.96 1.51
CA GLU A 16 -27.84 -9.62 2.62
C GLU A 16 -27.03 -10.70 3.36
N GLN A 17 -25.75 -10.40 3.68
CA GLN A 17 -24.79 -11.31 4.32
C GLN A 17 -24.28 -12.48 3.47
N VAL A 18 -24.45 -12.42 2.15
CA VAL A 18 -23.91 -13.40 1.21
C VAL A 18 -22.98 -12.71 0.23
N VAL A 19 -21.84 -13.34 -0.02
CA VAL A 19 -20.89 -12.95 -1.06
C VAL A 19 -21.08 -13.85 -2.26
N THR A 20 -21.31 -13.25 -3.43
CA THR A 20 -21.27 -13.99 -4.70
C THR A 20 -19.84 -14.02 -5.23
N LEU A 21 -19.25 -15.20 -5.34
CA LEU A 21 -17.86 -15.37 -5.80
C LEU A 21 -17.75 -15.21 -7.32
N THR A 22 -16.70 -14.53 -7.76
CA THR A 22 -16.28 -14.60 -9.17
C THR A 22 -15.73 -15.99 -9.51
N PRO A 23 -15.70 -16.39 -10.79
CA PRO A 23 -15.11 -17.67 -11.21
C PRO A 23 -13.66 -17.86 -10.73
N ALA A 24 -12.87 -16.79 -10.72
CA ALA A 24 -11.49 -16.81 -10.25
C ALA A 24 -11.39 -17.05 -8.73
N GLN A 25 -12.23 -16.38 -7.94
CA GLN A 25 -12.27 -16.55 -6.48
C GLN A 25 -12.78 -17.96 -6.11
N ALA A 26 -13.82 -18.45 -6.79
CA ALA A 26 -14.30 -19.82 -6.61
C ALA A 26 -13.19 -20.84 -6.94
N HIS A 27 -12.51 -20.68 -8.07
CA HIS A 27 -11.39 -21.56 -8.43
C HIS A 27 -10.27 -21.52 -7.39
N TYR A 28 -9.91 -20.33 -6.91
CA TYR A 28 -8.89 -20.15 -5.88
C TYR A 28 -9.24 -20.89 -4.57
N LEU A 29 -10.43 -20.66 -4.03
CA LEU A 29 -10.88 -21.29 -2.79
C LEU A 29 -10.98 -22.82 -2.91
N HIS A 30 -11.52 -23.31 -4.03
CA HIS A 30 -11.85 -24.72 -4.20
C HIS A 30 -10.72 -25.60 -4.74
N HIS A 31 -9.91 -25.09 -5.67
CA HIS A 31 -8.91 -25.90 -6.38
C HIS A 31 -7.49 -25.59 -5.92
N VAL A 32 -7.20 -24.33 -5.61
CA VAL A 32 -5.87 -23.91 -5.13
C VAL A 32 -5.76 -24.17 -3.63
N LEU A 33 -6.65 -23.58 -2.82
CA LEU A 33 -6.64 -23.73 -1.36
C LEU A 33 -7.29 -25.04 -0.89
N ARG A 34 -8.19 -25.62 -1.71
CA ARG A 34 -8.95 -26.85 -1.40
C ARG A 34 -9.71 -26.73 -0.08
N LEU A 35 -10.29 -25.56 0.12
CA LEU A 35 -10.98 -25.18 1.34
C LEU A 35 -12.28 -25.99 1.49
N LYS A 36 -12.49 -26.56 2.68
CA LYS A 36 -13.70 -27.29 3.04
C LYS A 36 -14.75 -26.33 3.62
N PRO A 37 -16.05 -26.66 3.60
CA PRO A 37 -17.09 -25.81 4.19
C PRO A 37 -16.87 -25.45 5.67
N THR A 38 -16.20 -26.33 6.41
CA THR A 38 -15.87 -26.14 7.84
C THR A 38 -14.58 -25.35 8.08
N ASP A 39 -13.81 -25.05 7.04
CA ASP A 39 -12.54 -24.35 7.21
C ASP A 39 -12.79 -22.85 7.42
N PRO A 40 -12.04 -22.19 8.31
CA PRO A 40 -12.24 -20.79 8.61
C PRO A 40 -11.80 -19.91 7.42
N LEU A 41 -12.70 -19.02 7.01
CA LEU A 41 -12.49 -18.02 5.95
C LEU A 41 -12.81 -16.63 6.51
N TRP A 42 -11.97 -15.66 6.18
CA TRP A 42 -12.24 -14.25 6.37
C TRP A 42 -12.53 -13.60 5.03
N ILE A 43 -13.64 -12.85 4.98
CA ILE A 43 -13.95 -11.96 3.87
C ILE A 43 -13.54 -10.54 4.26
N LEU A 44 -12.83 -9.88 3.37
CA LEU A 44 -12.40 -8.49 3.48
C LEU A 44 -13.08 -7.69 2.37
N ASP A 45 -13.65 -6.53 2.67
CA ASP A 45 -14.13 -5.62 1.61
C ASP A 45 -13.02 -4.73 1.04
N GLY A 46 -11.83 -4.72 1.65
CA GLY A 46 -10.72 -3.83 1.31
C GLY A 46 -10.96 -2.37 1.70
N HIS A 47 -12.01 -2.09 2.47
CA HIS A 47 -12.48 -0.77 2.89
C HIS A 47 -12.65 -0.69 4.42
N GLY A 48 -11.98 -1.56 5.17
CA GLY A 48 -11.93 -1.50 6.64
C GLY A 48 -12.82 -2.53 7.34
N HIS A 49 -13.61 -3.32 6.60
CA HIS A 49 -14.47 -4.33 7.20
C HIS A 49 -13.96 -5.74 6.92
N ARG A 50 -14.13 -6.60 7.93
CA ARG A 50 -13.93 -8.04 7.78
C ARG A 50 -15.06 -8.81 8.44
N TRP A 51 -15.32 -9.99 7.89
CA TRP A 51 -16.31 -10.93 8.41
C TRP A 51 -15.71 -12.32 8.47
N GLN A 52 -16.02 -13.04 9.55
CA GLN A 52 -15.86 -14.48 9.52
C GLN A 52 -16.90 -15.04 8.55
N ALA A 53 -16.53 -16.03 7.76
CA ALA A 53 -17.39 -16.57 6.74
C ALA A 53 -17.21 -18.08 6.54
N GLN A 54 -18.19 -18.70 5.88
CA GLN A 54 -18.18 -20.11 5.50
C GLN A 54 -18.55 -20.28 4.03
N LEU A 55 -17.97 -21.28 3.37
CA LEU A 55 -18.33 -21.60 1.99
C LEU A 55 -19.79 -22.09 1.94
N GLY A 56 -20.56 -21.54 1.01
CA GLY A 56 -21.89 -22.03 0.67
C GLY A 56 -21.84 -23.41 0.00
N GLY A 57 -22.95 -24.14 0.09
CA GLY A 57 -23.06 -25.50 -0.48
C GLY A 57 -23.00 -25.55 -2.01
N ASP A 58 -23.32 -24.44 -2.69
CA ASP A 58 -23.33 -24.32 -4.15
C ASP A 58 -21.94 -24.05 -4.76
N ARG A 59 -20.92 -23.86 -3.92
CA ARG A 59 -19.53 -23.52 -4.28
C ARG A 59 -19.35 -22.16 -4.97
N THR A 60 -20.43 -21.39 -5.15
CA THR A 60 -20.43 -20.06 -5.79
C THR A 60 -20.70 -18.94 -4.80
N THR A 61 -21.12 -19.27 -3.58
CA THR A 61 -21.42 -18.30 -2.53
C THR A 61 -20.57 -18.52 -1.29
N VAL A 62 -20.41 -17.45 -0.51
CA VAL A 62 -19.85 -17.46 0.83
C VAL A 62 -20.84 -16.77 1.76
N GLN A 63 -21.18 -17.41 2.88
CA GLN A 63 -22.07 -16.84 3.90
C GLN A 63 -21.24 -16.09 4.94
N LEU A 64 -21.56 -14.82 5.15
CA LEU A 64 -20.98 -13.98 6.19
C LEU A 64 -21.62 -14.31 7.53
N LEU A 65 -20.80 -14.42 8.56
CA LEU A 65 -21.19 -14.63 9.95
C LEU A 65 -21.00 -13.31 10.71
N ASP A 66 -20.12 -13.29 11.71
CA ASP A 66 -19.89 -12.12 12.55
C ASP A 66 -18.91 -11.13 11.90
N ALA A 67 -19.35 -9.87 11.85
CA ALA A 67 -18.48 -8.74 11.54
C ALA A 67 -17.47 -8.55 12.67
N HIS A 68 -16.20 -8.41 12.32
CA HIS A 68 -15.14 -8.13 13.28
C HIS A 68 -14.48 -6.81 12.90
N CYS A 69 -14.46 -5.85 13.82
CA CYS A 69 -13.49 -4.76 13.73
C CYS A 69 -12.10 -5.35 14.02
N GLY A 70 -11.15 -5.14 13.12
CA GLY A 70 -9.76 -5.49 13.34
C GLY A 70 -8.91 -4.24 13.48
N HIS A 71 -7.87 -4.31 14.29
CA HIS A 71 -6.86 -3.27 14.41
C HIS A 71 -5.56 -3.81 13.83
N SER A 72 -5.44 -3.80 12.50
CA SER A 72 -4.19 -4.12 11.78
C SER A 72 -3.68 -2.96 10.94
N GLU A 73 -4.35 -1.81 11.03
CA GLU A 73 -4.02 -0.63 10.25
C GLU A 73 -3.36 0.41 11.14
N LEU A 74 -2.47 1.20 10.52
CA LEU A 74 -1.84 2.33 11.18
C LEU A 74 -2.89 3.41 11.48
N ALA A 75 -2.73 4.11 12.60
CA ALA A 75 -3.56 5.27 12.92
C ALA A 75 -3.37 6.42 11.92
N THR A 76 -2.25 6.42 11.19
CA THR A 76 -1.85 7.46 10.26
C THR A 76 -1.88 6.95 8.83
N GLU A 77 -2.47 7.75 7.94
CA GLU A 77 -2.44 7.45 6.51
C GLU A 77 -1.07 7.79 5.92
N ILE A 78 -0.37 6.78 5.42
CA ILE A 78 0.88 6.99 4.68
C ILE A 78 0.59 7.02 3.18
N ILE A 79 1.04 8.09 2.53
CA ILE A 79 0.99 8.27 1.07
C ILE A 79 2.39 8.10 0.50
N LEU A 80 2.60 7.10 -0.34
CA LEU A 80 3.88 6.85 -1.01
C LEU A 80 3.87 7.43 -2.42
N CYS A 81 4.58 8.52 -2.62
CA CYS A 81 4.91 9.08 -3.92
C CYS A 81 6.12 8.33 -4.51
N LEU A 82 5.88 7.35 -5.37
CA LEU A 82 6.92 6.46 -5.87
C LEU A 82 7.25 6.78 -7.32
N ALA A 83 8.49 7.19 -7.60
CA ALA A 83 8.95 7.33 -8.98
C ALA A 83 8.72 6.04 -9.78
N LEU A 84 8.29 6.15 -11.03
CA LEU A 84 8.12 4.99 -11.89
C LEU A 84 9.49 4.33 -12.15
N LEU A 85 9.64 3.12 -11.60
CA LEU A 85 10.82 2.27 -11.68
C LEU A 85 10.67 1.23 -12.80
N LYS A 86 11.72 0.43 -13.01
CA LYS A 86 11.61 -0.80 -13.80
C LYS A 86 10.51 -1.70 -13.23
N THR A 87 9.78 -2.41 -14.11
CA THR A 87 8.56 -3.16 -13.76
C THR A 87 8.72 -4.04 -12.54
N ALA A 88 9.72 -4.94 -12.51
CA ALA A 88 9.92 -5.86 -11.37
C ALA A 88 10.21 -5.11 -10.06
N THR A 89 11.04 -4.07 -10.13
CA THR A 89 11.37 -3.20 -9.00
C THR A 89 10.14 -2.48 -8.45
N PHE A 90 9.32 -1.93 -9.34
CA PHE A 90 8.11 -1.21 -8.96
C PHE A 90 7.10 -2.16 -8.29
N GLU A 91 6.84 -3.31 -8.91
CA GLU A 91 5.94 -4.34 -8.38
C GLU A 91 6.38 -4.85 -6.99
N GLN A 92 7.69 -5.01 -6.79
CA GLN A 92 8.24 -5.36 -5.48
C GLN A 92 7.95 -4.29 -4.42
N VAL A 93 8.10 -3.00 -4.76
CA VAL A 93 7.77 -1.92 -3.82
C VAL A 93 6.27 -1.86 -3.54
N LEU A 94 5.40 -2.08 -4.54
CA LEU A 94 3.95 -2.13 -4.32
C LEU A 94 3.56 -3.18 -3.27
N GLN A 95 4.10 -4.39 -3.41
CA GLN A 95 3.87 -5.47 -2.47
C GLN A 95 4.33 -5.09 -1.06
N GLN A 96 5.60 -4.70 -0.91
CA GLN A 96 6.20 -4.46 0.42
C GLN A 96 5.67 -3.17 1.07
N ALA A 97 5.33 -2.15 0.29
CA ALA A 97 4.66 -0.96 0.80
C ALA A 97 3.25 -1.26 1.33
N THR A 98 2.54 -2.17 0.66
CA THR A 98 1.24 -2.66 1.15
C THR A 98 1.40 -3.35 2.49
N GLU A 99 2.35 -4.26 2.62
CA GLU A 99 2.64 -4.98 3.87
C GLU A 99 3.01 -4.02 5.02
N LEU A 100 3.65 -2.89 4.70
CA LEU A 100 4.05 -1.87 5.68
C LEU A 100 2.95 -0.84 6.01
N GLY A 101 1.72 -1.03 5.54
CA GLY A 101 0.59 -0.18 5.94
C GLY A 101 0.39 1.09 5.12
N VAL A 102 0.99 1.22 3.93
CA VAL A 102 0.70 2.35 3.05
C VAL A 102 -0.79 2.40 2.70
N ARG A 103 -1.41 3.59 2.74
CA ARG A 103 -2.81 3.79 2.40
C ARG A 103 -3.02 4.09 0.92
N GLN A 104 -2.09 4.85 0.34
CA GLN A 104 -2.16 5.30 -1.05
C GLN A 104 -0.76 5.31 -1.67
N ILE A 105 -0.69 4.88 -2.93
CA ILE A 105 0.51 4.94 -3.76
C ILE A 105 0.24 5.86 -4.95
N ILE A 106 1.08 6.89 -5.10
CA ILE A 106 1.02 7.83 -6.21
C ILE A 106 2.25 7.60 -7.08
N PRO A 107 2.11 6.98 -8.27
CA PRO A 107 3.24 6.83 -9.18
C PRO A 107 3.69 8.20 -9.70
N ILE A 108 5.00 8.45 -9.74
CA ILE A 108 5.55 9.75 -10.17
C ILE A 108 6.34 9.59 -11.46
N ARG A 109 5.97 10.35 -12.48
CA ARG A 109 6.73 10.54 -13.71
C ARG A 109 7.82 11.57 -13.45
N THR A 110 9.06 11.09 -13.43
CA THR A 110 10.26 11.92 -13.31
C THR A 110 10.90 12.16 -14.67
N ALA A 111 11.82 13.11 -14.76
CA ALA A 111 12.64 13.35 -15.94
C ALA A 111 13.43 12.11 -16.40
N ARG A 112 13.65 11.13 -15.49
CA ARG A 112 14.39 9.90 -15.73
C ARG A 112 13.49 8.67 -15.85
N SER A 113 12.17 8.85 -15.80
CA SER A 113 11.18 7.78 -15.95
C SER A 113 10.69 7.71 -17.40
N LEU A 114 10.90 6.58 -18.07
CA LEU A 114 10.53 6.37 -19.48
C LEU A 114 9.19 5.64 -19.68
N LEU A 115 8.50 5.25 -18.60
CA LEU A 115 7.38 4.32 -18.66
C LEU A 115 6.02 5.04 -18.57
N GLN A 116 5.11 4.70 -19.48
CA GLN A 116 3.67 4.91 -19.32
C GLN A 116 3.01 3.55 -19.10
N PRO A 117 2.34 3.30 -17.96
CA PRO A 117 1.69 2.02 -17.71
C PRO A 117 0.48 1.81 -18.63
N SER A 118 0.33 0.62 -19.19
CA SER A 118 -0.88 0.21 -19.91
C SER A 118 -2.00 -0.20 -18.96
N ALA A 119 -3.25 -0.28 -19.44
CA ALA A 119 -4.39 -0.74 -18.65
C ALA A 119 -4.15 -2.12 -17.99
N ASN A 120 -3.57 -3.07 -18.73
CA ASN A 120 -3.22 -4.39 -18.20
C ASN A 120 -2.19 -4.31 -17.05
N LYS A 121 -1.29 -3.32 -17.10
CA LYS A 121 -0.30 -3.11 -16.05
C LYS A 121 -0.95 -2.59 -14.77
N TYR A 122 -1.94 -1.71 -14.86
CA TYR A 122 -2.73 -1.30 -13.68
C TYR A 122 -3.52 -2.45 -13.07
N GLN A 123 -4.15 -3.30 -13.89
CA GLN A 123 -4.85 -4.48 -13.38
C GLN A 123 -3.88 -5.40 -12.61
N ARG A 124 -2.67 -5.61 -13.15
CA ARG A 124 -1.62 -6.36 -12.47
C ARG A 124 -1.19 -5.71 -11.15
N TRP A 125 -1.02 -4.38 -11.11
CA TRP A 125 -0.68 -3.67 -9.88
C TRP A 125 -1.77 -3.78 -8.81
N ARG A 126 -3.04 -3.58 -9.18
CA ARG A 126 -4.17 -3.73 -8.25
C ARG A 126 -4.23 -5.14 -7.67
N ARG A 127 -3.97 -6.16 -8.50
CA ARG A 127 -3.87 -7.54 -8.05
C ARG A 127 -2.74 -7.76 -7.05
N ILE A 128 -1.55 -7.18 -7.28
CA ILE A 128 -0.44 -7.25 -6.33
C ILE A 128 -0.80 -6.60 -4.99
N LEU A 129 -1.43 -5.42 -5.02
CA LEU A 129 -1.88 -4.73 -3.80
C LEU A 129 -2.93 -5.57 -3.04
N GLN A 130 -3.88 -6.18 -3.75
CA GLN A 130 -4.89 -7.05 -3.16
C GLN A 130 -4.26 -8.30 -2.52
N GLU A 131 -3.42 -9.03 -3.26
CA GLU A 131 -2.75 -10.23 -2.75
C GLU A 131 -1.85 -9.90 -1.54
N ALA A 132 -1.15 -8.78 -1.58
CA ALA A 132 -0.33 -8.31 -0.45
C ALA A 132 -1.19 -7.96 0.78
N ALA A 133 -2.34 -7.30 0.59
CA ALA A 133 -3.27 -6.98 1.68
C ALA A 133 -3.85 -8.27 2.31
N GLU A 134 -4.23 -9.26 1.49
CA GLU A 134 -4.71 -10.57 1.96
C GLU A 134 -3.65 -11.30 2.80
N GLN A 135 -2.39 -11.29 2.36
CA GLN A 135 -1.27 -11.95 3.07
C GLN A 135 -0.86 -11.22 4.36
N SER A 136 -0.92 -9.90 4.36
CA SER A 136 -0.56 -9.06 5.52
C SER A 136 -1.73 -8.81 6.48
N GLU A 137 -2.88 -9.45 6.25
CA GLU A 137 -4.08 -9.32 7.09
C GLU A 137 -4.61 -7.88 7.21
N ARG A 138 -4.39 -7.10 6.16
CA ARG A 138 -4.85 -5.72 6.08
C ARG A 138 -6.34 -5.65 5.80
N LEU A 139 -6.96 -4.63 6.38
CA LEU A 139 -8.38 -4.34 6.17
C LEU A 139 -8.58 -3.42 4.98
N TYR A 140 -7.56 -2.63 4.63
CA TYR A 140 -7.57 -1.79 3.45
C TYR A 140 -6.65 -2.34 2.36
N VAL A 141 -7.16 -2.34 1.13
CA VAL A 141 -6.30 -2.46 -0.05
C VAL A 141 -5.82 -1.04 -0.40
N PRO A 142 -4.50 -0.81 -0.56
CA PRO A 142 -4.01 0.51 -0.95
C PRO A 142 -4.55 0.94 -2.30
N THR A 143 -4.87 2.22 -2.42
CA THR A 143 -5.21 2.80 -3.73
C THR A 143 -3.94 3.10 -4.51
N ILE A 144 -4.01 2.97 -5.84
CA ILE A 144 -2.95 3.40 -6.75
C ILE A 144 -3.54 4.31 -7.82
N THR A 145 -3.02 5.53 -7.91
CA THR A 145 -3.52 6.56 -8.83
C THR A 145 -2.91 6.42 -10.22
N ASP A 146 -3.40 7.23 -11.16
CA ASP A 146 -2.64 7.51 -12.37
C ASP A 146 -1.33 8.24 -12.05
N PRO A 147 -0.26 8.04 -12.85
CA PRO A 147 1.01 8.68 -12.64
C PRO A 147 0.92 10.20 -12.74
N LEU A 148 1.38 10.87 -11.71
CA LEU A 148 1.47 12.33 -11.67
C LEU A 148 2.85 12.79 -12.12
N THR A 149 2.92 14.04 -12.59
CA THR A 149 4.20 14.73 -12.73
C THR A 149 4.68 15.23 -11.36
N VAL A 150 5.95 15.59 -11.23
CA VAL A 150 6.47 16.17 -9.98
C VAL A 150 5.71 17.45 -9.55
N PRO A 151 5.35 18.39 -10.46
CA PRO A 151 4.48 19.51 -10.10
C PRO A 151 3.09 19.08 -9.62
N ALA A 152 2.43 18.15 -10.30
CA ALA A 152 1.10 17.68 -9.89
C ALA A 152 1.14 16.94 -8.53
N MET A 153 2.26 16.26 -8.23
CA MET A 153 2.48 15.65 -6.91
C MET A 153 2.44 16.67 -5.78
N VAL A 154 3.09 17.82 -5.94
CA VAL A 154 3.11 18.86 -4.89
C VAL A 154 1.78 19.59 -4.77
N GLU A 155 0.96 19.62 -5.82
CA GLU A 155 -0.40 20.17 -5.77
C GLU A 155 -1.34 19.27 -4.95
N VAL A 156 -1.26 17.94 -5.12
CA VAL A 156 -2.10 17.00 -4.38
C VAL A 156 -1.61 16.75 -2.95
N ALA A 157 -0.31 16.88 -2.72
CA ALA A 157 0.34 16.73 -1.42
C ALA A 157 1.23 17.97 -1.17
N PRO A 158 0.68 19.04 -0.57
CA PRO A 158 1.37 20.32 -0.41
C PRO A 158 2.55 20.25 0.57
N GLN A 159 2.59 19.22 1.43
CA GLN A 159 3.66 18.97 2.37
C GLN A 159 4.03 17.49 2.35
N GLY A 160 5.30 17.19 2.60
CA GLY A 160 5.79 15.82 2.63
C GLY A 160 7.29 15.75 2.79
N TYR A 161 7.80 14.53 2.74
CA TYR A 161 9.21 14.21 2.93
C TYR A 161 9.78 13.58 1.66
N ILE A 162 10.92 14.07 1.17
CA ILE A 162 11.54 13.55 -0.07
C ILE A 162 12.92 12.93 0.20
N GLY A 163 13.06 11.66 -0.17
CA GLY A 163 14.33 10.95 -0.06
C GLY A 163 15.33 11.47 -1.07
N SER A 164 16.47 11.94 -0.59
CA SER A 164 17.43 12.70 -1.39
C SER A 164 18.87 12.33 -1.08
N LEU A 165 19.70 12.17 -2.11
CA LEU A 165 21.14 11.88 -1.93
C LEU A 165 21.95 13.12 -1.52
N ARG A 166 21.39 14.34 -1.63
CA ARG A 166 22.04 15.57 -1.13
C ARG A 166 21.73 15.85 0.35
N ALA A 167 20.69 15.22 0.89
CA ALA A 167 20.21 15.51 2.22
C ALA A 167 21.22 15.05 3.29
N THR A 168 21.33 15.84 4.35
CA THR A 168 22.18 15.54 5.51
C THR A 168 21.38 15.13 6.73
N THR A 169 20.17 15.68 6.89
CA THR A 169 19.24 15.33 7.97
C THR A 169 18.75 13.90 7.82
N LEU A 170 18.83 13.10 8.89
CA LEU A 170 18.34 11.73 8.86
C LEU A 170 16.82 11.73 8.93
N PHE A 171 16.17 10.79 8.24
CA PHE A 171 14.72 10.67 8.28
C PHE A 171 14.16 10.49 9.69
N ALA A 172 14.88 9.72 10.52
CA ALA A 172 14.52 9.48 11.91
C ALA A 172 14.43 10.77 12.75
N ASP A 173 15.19 11.81 12.42
CA ASP A 173 15.21 13.07 13.16
C ASP A 173 13.90 13.85 12.99
N TYR A 174 13.14 13.58 11.92
CA TYR A 174 11.85 14.22 11.69
C TYR A 174 10.70 13.55 12.45
N LEU A 175 10.81 12.25 12.77
CA LEU A 175 9.68 11.43 13.23
C LEU A 175 8.97 12.05 14.46
N ALA A 176 9.72 12.51 15.45
CA ALA A 176 9.14 13.11 16.65
C ALA A 176 8.39 14.43 16.42
N GLY A 177 8.67 15.13 15.32
CA GLY A 177 8.01 16.38 14.94
C GLY A 177 6.88 16.21 13.92
N MET A 178 6.65 15.00 13.40
CA MET A 178 5.59 14.77 12.42
C MET A 178 4.21 14.77 13.08
N ASN A 179 3.19 15.25 12.37
CA ASN A 179 1.80 15.15 12.80
C ASN A 179 1.17 13.84 12.28
N PHE A 180 1.17 12.81 13.12
CA PHE A 180 0.56 11.50 12.82
C PHE A 180 -0.99 11.52 12.83
N ASN A 181 -1.64 12.63 13.15
CA ASN A 181 -3.10 12.78 13.01
C ASN A 181 -3.52 13.26 11.62
N ALA A 182 -2.56 13.49 10.71
CA ALA A 182 -2.80 13.88 9.34
C ALA A 182 -2.05 12.93 8.38
N PRO A 183 -2.47 12.82 7.11
CA PRO A 183 -1.75 12.01 6.14
C PRO A 183 -0.30 12.47 5.98
N ILE A 184 0.63 11.50 5.94
CA ILE A 184 2.07 11.74 5.76
C ILE A 184 2.46 11.28 4.36
N ALA A 185 2.88 12.24 3.52
CA ALA A 185 3.40 11.95 2.19
C ALA A 185 4.93 11.76 2.22
N VAL A 186 5.40 10.68 1.60
CA VAL A 186 6.83 10.42 1.39
C VAL A 186 7.15 10.14 -0.08
N ALA A 187 8.20 10.74 -0.61
CA ALA A 187 8.61 10.61 -2.00
C ALA A 187 9.94 9.84 -2.13
N ILE A 188 9.94 8.81 -2.98
CA ILE A 188 11.10 7.97 -3.28
C ILE A 188 11.43 8.04 -4.77
N GLY A 189 12.66 8.44 -5.08
CA GLY A 189 13.12 8.70 -6.44
C GLY A 189 13.48 7.45 -7.25
N PRO A 190 13.75 7.63 -8.56
CA PRO A 190 14.12 6.55 -9.46
C PRO A 190 15.56 6.06 -9.20
N GLU A 191 16.02 5.03 -9.90
CA GLU A 191 17.38 4.49 -9.76
C GLU A 191 18.48 5.54 -10.02
N GLY A 192 18.21 6.53 -10.87
CA GLY A 192 19.13 7.65 -11.10
C GLY A 192 19.08 8.74 -10.03
N GLY A 193 18.09 8.71 -9.12
CA GLY A 193 17.76 9.79 -8.20
C GLY A 193 17.00 10.93 -8.89
N TRP A 194 16.51 11.87 -8.08
CA TRP A 194 15.87 13.10 -8.53
C TRP A 194 16.87 14.02 -9.24
N THR A 195 16.40 14.78 -10.22
CA THR A 195 17.18 15.87 -10.80
C THR A 195 17.19 17.08 -9.87
N THR A 196 18.19 17.96 -10.03
CA THR A 196 18.25 19.21 -9.25
C THR A 196 16.99 20.07 -9.41
N PRO A 197 16.47 20.32 -10.63
CA PRO A 197 15.23 21.08 -10.78
C PRO A 197 14.00 20.44 -10.12
N GLU A 198 13.89 19.11 -10.11
CA GLU A 198 12.78 18.41 -9.44
C GLU A 198 12.87 18.58 -7.92
N LEU A 199 14.05 18.42 -7.33
CA LEU A 199 14.25 18.64 -5.90
C LEU A 199 13.96 20.09 -5.51
N ASP A 200 14.53 21.05 -6.24
CA ASP A 200 14.38 22.47 -5.91
C ASP A 200 12.90 22.89 -6.00
N LEU A 201 12.14 22.37 -6.98
CA LEU A 201 10.69 22.57 -7.07
C LEU A 201 9.97 22.03 -5.83
N VAL A 202 10.22 20.76 -5.48
CA VAL A 202 9.56 20.10 -4.35
C VAL A 202 9.87 20.80 -3.02
N LEU A 203 11.14 21.18 -2.81
CA LEU A 203 11.56 21.92 -1.63
C LEU A 203 10.97 23.33 -1.57
N SER A 204 10.87 24.04 -2.70
CA SER A 204 10.22 25.35 -2.76
C SER A 204 8.72 25.31 -2.44
N ALA A 205 8.09 24.15 -2.63
CA ALA A 205 6.68 23.90 -2.29
C ALA A 205 6.47 23.57 -0.80
N GLY A 206 7.54 23.48 0.00
CA GLY A 206 7.46 23.25 1.45
C GLY A 206 7.74 21.81 1.89
N TRP A 207 8.16 20.92 0.99
CA TRP A 207 8.60 19.58 1.37
C TRP A 207 9.97 19.61 2.06
N GLN A 208 10.21 18.61 2.90
CA GLN A 208 11.47 18.43 3.63
C GLN A 208 12.28 17.30 3.03
N GLU A 209 13.54 17.54 2.66
CA GLU A 209 14.40 16.43 2.22
C GLU A 209 15.00 15.66 3.40
N PHE A 210 15.24 14.37 3.17
CA PHE A 210 15.84 13.48 4.15
C PHE A 210 16.84 12.50 3.55
N SER A 211 17.72 12.02 4.41
CA SER A 211 18.67 10.94 4.15
C SER A 211 18.33 9.68 4.96
N LEU A 212 18.65 8.52 4.40
CA LEU A 212 18.60 7.22 5.09
C LEU A 212 20.01 6.77 5.56
N GLY A 213 20.93 7.72 5.64
CA GLY A 213 22.29 7.53 6.11
C GLY A 213 23.34 7.59 5.00
N ARG A 214 24.57 7.18 5.33
CA ARG A 214 25.76 7.39 4.48
C ARG A 214 25.81 6.54 3.21
N ARG A 215 24.96 5.51 3.10
CA ARG A 215 24.97 4.58 1.97
C ARG A 215 23.88 4.96 0.98
N THR A 216 24.21 4.99 -0.30
CA THR A 216 23.20 5.08 -1.36
C THR A 216 22.39 3.79 -1.40
N LEU A 217 21.13 3.87 -0.97
CA LEU A 217 20.19 2.76 -1.04
C LEU A 217 19.53 2.71 -2.42
N ARG A 218 19.24 1.49 -2.89
CA ARG A 218 18.39 1.32 -4.07
C ARG A 218 16.96 1.76 -3.75
N ALA A 219 16.21 2.19 -4.76
CA ALA A 219 14.83 2.68 -4.60
C ALA A 219 13.93 1.75 -3.77
N VAL A 220 14.05 0.43 -3.99
CA VAL A 220 13.33 -0.59 -3.18
C VAL A 220 13.67 -0.47 -1.71
N THR A 221 14.96 -0.55 -1.38
CA THR A 221 15.43 -0.50 0.01
C THR A 221 15.13 0.86 0.65
N ALA A 222 15.22 1.95 -0.11
CA ALA A 222 14.89 3.29 0.37
C ALA A 222 13.41 3.41 0.73
N ALA A 223 12.51 2.91 -0.12
CA ALA A 223 11.08 2.91 0.16
C ALA A 223 10.76 2.08 1.40
N ILE A 224 11.24 0.84 1.45
CA ILE A 224 10.99 -0.07 2.59
C ILE A 224 11.53 0.52 3.88
N ALA A 225 12.78 1.01 3.90
CA ALA A 225 13.37 1.56 5.11
C ALA A 225 12.61 2.80 5.62
N THR A 226 12.19 3.69 4.70
CA THR A 226 11.39 4.88 5.05
C THR A 226 10.05 4.46 5.66
N LEU A 227 9.35 3.54 5.00
CA LEU A 227 8.05 3.06 5.45
C LEU A 227 8.17 2.30 6.77
N SER A 228 9.16 1.42 6.94
CA SER A 228 9.37 0.71 8.21
C SER A 228 9.63 1.66 9.38
N LEU A 229 10.36 2.76 9.16
CA LEU A 229 10.57 3.79 10.19
C LEU A 229 9.26 4.51 10.55
N LEU A 230 8.46 4.89 9.54
CA LEU A 230 7.15 5.52 9.78
C LEU A 230 6.18 4.59 10.50
N SER A 231 5.98 3.38 9.97
CA SER A 231 5.00 2.43 10.49
C SER A 231 5.36 2.03 11.91
N HIS A 232 6.64 1.73 12.19
CA HIS A 232 7.06 1.36 13.54
C HIS A 232 6.93 2.52 14.54
N TYR A 233 7.27 3.74 14.11
CA TYR A 233 7.11 4.92 14.97
C TYR A 233 5.63 5.20 15.28
N SER A 234 4.75 5.08 14.26
CA SER A 234 3.30 5.22 14.39
C SER A 234 2.74 4.19 15.36
N GLU A 235 3.09 2.91 15.23
CA GLU A 235 2.65 1.83 16.14
C GLU A 235 3.07 2.11 17.59
N GLN A 236 4.31 2.58 17.79
CA GLN A 236 4.84 2.82 19.13
C GLN A 236 4.18 4.01 19.85
N HIS A 237 3.84 5.09 19.12
CA HIS A 237 3.41 6.36 19.72
C HIS A 237 1.94 6.70 19.45
N HIS A 238 1.32 6.06 18.48
CA HIS A 238 -0.05 6.27 18.01
C HIS A 238 -0.75 4.92 17.71
N PRO A 239 -0.85 4.01 18.70
CA PRO A 239 -1.45 2.69 18.47
C PRO A 239 -2.95 2.83 18.13
N THR A 240 -3.43 2.03 17.19
CA THR A 240 -4.87 1.86 16.97
C THR A 240 -5.48 1.07 18.13
N MET A 241 -6.50 1.64 18.78
CA MET A 241 -7.23 0.98 19.88
C MET A 241 -8.16 -0.09 19.33
#